data_AF-A0A2E8HC69-F1
#
_entry.id   AF-A0A2E8HC69-F1
#
_cell.length_a   1.000
_cell.length_b   1.000
_cell.length_c   1.000
_cell.angle_alpha   90.00
_cell.angle_beta   90.00
_cell.angle_gamma   90.00
#
_symmetry.space_group_name_H-M   'P 1'
#
loop_
_entity.id
_entity.type
_entity.pdbx_description
1 polymer ?
#
loop_
_entity_poly.entity_id
_entity_poly.type
_entity_poly.pdbx_seq_one_letter_code
_entity_poly.pdbx_strand_id
1 'polypeptide(L)'
;MESTRIKIVGMGSKGGITMQMVADLDASGHDCTWFNAGDENFDHSKFDVRSSLSGAHWLLIEASSFGKSESAASATGAAMVFAELEGAKTVVIVDEGENMDSDRAWGSIVERIRQIGFISMTSEGRSWIARLEGVDEKSVGNLLRSRGLVSIVAILDVHSGRIEIHHSLGVETGVSDRRSMQSLVGRMLLHLPSSSYSNDGIRRSAGI
;
A
#
# COMPACT_ATOMS: atom_id res chain seq x y z
N MET A 1 -11.38 -2.71 -26.51
CA MET A 1 -10.12 -2.97 -25.78
C MET A 1 -10.48 -3.90 -24.65
N GLU A 2 -10.01 -5.15 -24.65
CA GLU A 2 -10.13 -6.00 -23.45
C GLU A 2 -9.36 -5.30 -22.33
N SER A 3 -10.05 -5.04 -21.21
CA SER A 3 -9.40 -4.55 -20.00
C SER A 3 -8.47 -5.66 -19.50
N THR A 4 -7.17 -5.38 -19.39
CA THR A 4 -6.22 -6.34 -18.82
C THR A 4 -6.66 -6.70 -17.41
N ARG A 5 -7.10 -7.94 -17.21
CA ARG A 5 -7.55 -8.42 -15.91
C ARG A 5 -6.34 -8.63 -15.00
N ILE A 6 -6.15 -7.75 -14.02
CA ILE A 6 -5.16 -7.93 -12.97
C ILE A 6 -5.73 -8.77 -11.81
N LYS A 7 -4.84 -9.51 -11.15
CA LYS A 7 -5.12 -10.26 -9.92
C LYS A 7 -4.56 -9.52 -8.71
N ILE A 8 -5.38 -9.33 -7.70
CA ILE A 8 -5.08 -8.51 -6.52
C ILE A 8 -5.43 -9.29 -5.26
N VAL A 9 -4.53 -9.27 -4.29
CA VAL A 9 -4.78 -9.79 -2.95
C VAL A 9 -4.68 -8.63 -1.96
N GLY A 10 -5.69 -8.44 -1.12
CA GLY A 10 -5.73 -7.39 -0.11
C GLY A 10 -5.77 -7.94 1.31
N MET A 11 -5.05 -7.29 2.23
CA MET A 11 -5.10 -7.54 3.67
C MET A 11 -5.32 -6.22 4.40
N GLY A 12 -6.29 -6.20 5.30
CA GLY A 12 -6.60 -5.01 6.09
C GLY A 12 -7.75 -5.21 7.06
N SER A 13 -8.25 -4.10 7.59
CA SER A 13 -9.37 -4.07 8.51
C SER A 13 -10.71 -3.99 7.76
N LYS A 14 -11.76 -4.59 8.34
CA LYS A 14 -13.12 -4.44 7.81
C LYS A 14 -13.51 -2.95 7.77
N GLY A 15 -13.98 -2.50 6.61
CA GLY A 15 -14.28 -1.09 6.36
C GLY A 15 -13.07 -0.23 6.03
N GLY A 16 -11.86 -0.79 6.05
CA GLY A 16 -10.61 -0.12 5.67
C GLY A 16 -10.52 0.22 4.17
N ILE A 17 -9.49 0.99 3.84
CA ILE A 17 -9.10 1.40 2.48
C ILE A 17 -8.90 0.17 1.60
N THR A 18 -8.15 -0.84 2.06
CA THR A 18 -7.84 -2.03 1.25
C THR A 18 -9.11 -2.82 0.91
N MET A 19 -10.05 -2.96 1.86
CA MET A 19 -11.32 -3.65 1.62
C MET A 19 -12.15 -2.94 0.54
N GLN A 20 -12.30 -1.62 0.67
CA GLN A 20 -13.06 -0.80 -0.29
C GLN A 20 -12.43 -0.86 -1.67
N MET A 21 -11.10 -0.74 -1.75
CA MET A 21 -10.35 -0.82 -3.00
C MET A 21 -10.50 -2.17 -3.71
N VAL A 22 -10.37 -3.27 -2.97
CA VAL A 22 -10.54 -4.60 -3.56
C VAL A 22 -11.97 -4.78 -4.08
N ALA A 23 -12.98 -4.28 -3.36
CA ALA A 23 -14.37 -4.31 -3.82
C ALA A 23 -14.59 -3.49 -5.11
N ASP A 24 -14.02 -2.28 -5.20
CA ASP A 24 -14.12 -1.43 -6.40
C ASP A 24 -13.45 -2.07 -7.62
N LEU A 25 -12.30 -2.71 -7.42
CA LEU A 25 -11.56 -3.40 -8.48
C LEU A 25 -12.26 -4.68 -8.93
N ASP A 26 -12.82 -5.45 -7.99
CA ASP A 26 -13.65 -6.63 -8.28
C ASP A 26 -14.89 -6.25 -9.11
N ALA A 27 -15.60 -5.19 -8.70
CA ALA A 27 -16.74 -4.64 -9.44
C ALA A 27 -16.36 -4.15 -10.86
N SER A 28 -15.09 -3.83 -11.08
CA SER A 28 -14.53 -3.44 -12.38
C SER A 28 -14.05 -4.63 -13.24
N GLY A 29 -14.25 -5.87 -12.76
CA GLY A 29 -13.95 -7.11 -13.47
C GLY A 29 -12.55 -7.69 -13.21
N HIS A 30 -11.83 -7.20 -12.20
CA HIS A 30 -10.53 -7.76 -11.80
C HIS A 30 -10.67 -9.08 -11.02
N ASP A 31 -9.57 -9.79 -10.79
CA ASP A 31 -9.56 -10.97 -9.91
C ASP A 31 -9.07 -10.52 -8.53
N CYS A 32 -9.91 -10.66 -7.51
CA CYS A 32 -9.77 -9.93 -6.26
C CYS A 32 -10.08 -10.82 -5.07
N THR A 33 -9.13 -10.90 -4.14
CA THR A 33 -9.30 -11.60 -2.86
C THR A 33 -8.96 -10.64 -1.72
N TRP A 34 -9.78 -10.59 -0.68
CA TRP A 34 -9.54 -9.76 0.49
C TRP A 34 -9.62 -10.55 1.80
N PHE A 35 -8.72 -10.23 2.74
CA PHE A 35 -8.63 -10.85 4.06
C PHE A 35 -8.74 -9.80 5.17
N ASN A 36 -9.58 -10.08 6.16
CA ASN A 36 -9.79 -9.23 7.34
C ASN A 36 -8.67 -9.43 8.38
N ALA A 37 -7.44 -9.01 8.06
CA ALA A 37 -6.31 -9.03 8.99
C ALA A 37 -6.49 -8.08 10.19
N GLY A 38 -7.51 -7.22 10.18
CA GLY A 38 -7.88 -6.38 11.32
C GLY A 38 -8.69 -7.06 12.42
N ASP A 39 -9.11 -8.32 12.23
CA ASP A 39 -9.82 -9.11 13.25
C ASP A 39 -8.85 -9.58 14.35
N GLU A 40 -9.20 -9.34 15.62
CA GLU A 40 -8.43 -9.85 16.75
C GLU A 40 -8.40 -11.39 16.79
N ASN A 41 -9.43 -12.03 16.25
CA ASN A 41 -9.55 -13.49 16.14
C ASN A 41 -9.03 -14.02 14.79
N PHE A 42 -8.20 -13.25 14.08
CA PHE A 42 -7.65 -13.67 12.80
C PHE A 42 -6.88 -15.01 12.95
N ASP A 43 -7.34 -16.02 12.21
CA ASP A 43 -6.77 -17.37 12.23
C ASP A 43 -5.96 -17.60 10.95
N HIS A 44 -4.64 -17.41 11.05
CA HIS A 44 -3.72 -17.57 9.92
C HIS A 44 -3.68 -19.00 9.36
N SER A 45 -4.13 -20.02 10.11
CA SER A 45 -4.14 -21.41 9.63
C SER A 45 -5.19 -21.66 8.55
N LYS A 46 -6.23 -20.83 8.48
CA LYS A 46 -7.28 -20.89 7.46
C LYS A 46 -6.93 -20.12 6.19
N PHE A 47 -5.79 -19.43 6.20
CA PHE A 47 -5.34 -18.61 5.10
C PHE A 47 -4.38 -19.40 4.21
N ASP A 48 -4.88 -19.89 3.07
CA ASP A 48 -4.01 -20.41 2.01
C ASP A 48 -3.38 -19.26 1.23
N VAL A 49 -2.37 -18.66 1.85
CA VAL A 49 -1.59 -17.52 1.34
C VAL A 49 -1.06 -17.80 -0.05
N ARG A 50 -0.53 -19.02 -0.24
CA ARG A 50 0.15 -19.44 -1.45
C ARG A 50 -0.82 -19.52 -2.62
N SER A 51 -1.93 -20.23 -2.47
CA SER A 51 -2.92 -20.35 -3.54
C SER A 51 -3.55 -18.99 -3.88
N SER A 52 -3.77 -18.15 -2.86
CA SER A 52 -4.32 -16.81 -3.04
C SER A 52 -3.41 -15.92 -3.87
N LEU A 53 -2.10 -15.94 -3.61
CA LEU A 53 -1.11 -15.10 -4.29
C LEU A 53 -0.58 -15.65 -5.62
N SER A 54 -0.89 -16.90 -5.97
CA SER A 54 -0.42 -17.48 -7.23
C SER A 54 -0.87 -16.65 -8.44
N GLY A 55 0.08 -16.13 -9.22
CA GLY A 55 -0.19 -15.23 -10.35
C GLY A 55 -0.77 -13.86 -9.98
N ALA A 56 -0.68 -13.45 -8.71
CA ALA A 56 -1.08 -12.11 -8.29
C ALA A 56 -0.16 -11.05 -8.91
N HIS A 57 -0.75 -9.91 -9.27
CA HIS A 57 0.01 -8.75 -9.74
C HIS A 57 0.36 -7.83 -8.56
N TRP A 58 -0.55 -7.73 -7.59
CA TRP A 58 -0.44 -6.83 -6.45
C TRP A 58 -0.86 -7.52 -5.15
N LEU A 59 -0.09 -7.27 -4.09
CA LEU A 59 -0.50 -7.47 -2.70
C LEU A 59 -0.71 -6.09 -2.06
N LEU A 60 -1.90 -5.80 -1.56
CA LEU A 60 -2.21 -4.57 -0.82
C LEU A 60 -2.28 -4.90 0.66
N ILE A 61 -1.58 -4.13 1.48
CA ILE A 61 -1.55 -4.29 2.93
C ILE A 61 -1.84 -2.95 3.59
N GLU A 62 -2.80 -2.92 4.50
CA GLU A 62 -2.88 -1.86 5.51
C GLU A 62 -1.86 -2.09 6.61
N ALA A 63 -1.16 -1.03 7.04
CA ALA A 63 -0.20 -1.06 8.13
C ALA A 63 -0.80 -1.66 9.41
N SER A 64 -2.10 -1.42 9.66
CA SER A 64 -2.84 -2.02 10.78
C SER A 64 -2.84 -3.55 10.80
N SER A 65 -2.66 -4.20 9.65
CA SER A 65 -2.53 -5.67 9.56
C SER A 65 -1.33 -6.22 10.36
N PHE A 66 -0.31 -5.40 10.61
CA PHE A 66 0.83 -5.76 11.47
C PHE A 66 0.64 -5.37 12.94
N GLY A 67 -0.23 -4.41 13.21
CA GLY A 67 -0.39 -3.82 14.54
C GLY A 67 -1.59 -4.32 15.33
N LYS A 68 -2.45 -5.17 14.77
CA LYS A 68 -3.67 -5.68 15.46
C LYS A 68 -3.42 -6.92 16.30
N SER A 69 -2.85 -7.99 15.75
CA SER A 69 -2.54 -9.22 16.49
C SER A 69 -1.27 -9.89 15.95
N GLU A 70 -0.63 -10.75 16.75
CA GLU A 70 0.54 -11.51 16.29
C GLU A 70 0.19 -12.46 15.14
N SER A 71 -0.99 -13.06 15.18
CA SER A 71 -1.49 -13.94 14.11
C SER A 71 -1.65 -13.19 12.79
N ALA A 72 -2.23 -11.99 12.81
CA ALA A 72 -2.36 -11.13 11.64
C ALA A 72 -1.00 -10.66 11.13
N ALA A 73 -0.09 -10.24 12.02
CA ALA A 73 1.26 -9.83 11.64
C ALA A 73 2.05 -10.97 10.97
N SER A 74 1.96 -12.18 11.53
CA SER A 74 2.58 -13.39 10.97
C SER A 74 2.05 -13.71 9.56
N ALA A 75 0.72 -13.71 9.39
CA ALA A 75 0.09 -13.94 8.10
C ALA A 75 0.44 -12.87 7.05
N THR A 76 0.48 -11.61 7.47
CA THR A 76 0.84 -10.48 6.58
C THR A 76 2.30 -10.59 6.17
N GLY A 77 3.20 -10.95 7.08
CA GLY A 77 4.60 -11.23 6.78
C GLY A 77 4.77 -12.40 5.81
N ALA A 78 4.01 -13.50 5.99
CA ALA A 78 4.01 -14.62 5.07
C ALA A 78 3.49 -14.22 3.68
N ALA A 79 2.44 -13.40 3.61
CA ALA A 79 1.90 -12.88 2.35
C ALA A 79 2.95 -12.07 1.58
N MET A 80 3.75 -11.24 2.24
CA MET A 80 4.83 -10.49 1.58
C MET A 80 5.88 -11.43 0.97
N VAL A 81 6.25 -12.50 1.68
CA VAL A 81 7.21 -13.50 1.17
C VAL A 81 6.66 -14.22 -0.06
N PHE A 82 5.40 -14.68 -0.01
CA PHE A 82 4.80 -15.34 -1.17
C PHE A 82 4.56 -14.38 -2.34
N ALA A 83 4.20 -13.13 -2.07
CA ALA A 83 4.07 -12.11 -3.11
C ALA A 83 5.39 -11.91 -3.85
N GLU A 84 6.50 -11.80 -3.12
CA GLU A 84 7.84 -11.71 -3.71
C GLU A 84 8.17 -12.94 -4.57
N LEU A 85 7.90 -14.16 -4.07
CA LEU A 85 8.13 -15.41 -4.81
C LEU A 85 7.32 -15.51 -6.11
N GLU A 86 6.08 -15.02 -6.10
CA GLU A 86 5.19 -15.01 -7.26
C GLU A 86 5.43 -13.81 -8.19
N GLY A 87 6.36 -12.91 -7.84
CA GLY A 87 6.65 -11.68 -8.59
C GLY A 87 5.58 -10.58 -8.46
N ALA A 88 4.64 -10.74 -7.51
CA ALA A 88 3.65 -9.73 -7.17
C ALA A 88 4.31 -8.55 -6.46
N LYS A 89 3.87 -7.33 -6.77
CA LYS A 89 4.38 -6.12 -6.10
C LYS A 89 3.57 -5.85 -4.83
N THR A 90 4.27 -5.60 -3.74
CA THR A 90 3.64 -5.22 -2.47
C THR A 90 3.40 -3.72 -2.40
N VAL A 91 2.18 -3.36 -2.00
CA VAL A 91 1.74 -2.01 -1.68
C VAL A 91 1.40 -1.94 -0.20
N VAL A 92 1.98 -1.00 0.52
CA VAL A 92 1.59 -0.69 1.90
C VAL A 92 0.84 0.63 1.94
N ILE A 93 -0.38 0.57 2.45
CA ILE A 93 -1.22 1.72 2.75
C ILE A 93 -1.02 2.01 4.25
N VAL A 94 -0.52 3.20 4.53
CA VAL A 94 -0.34 3.66 5.91
C VAL A 94 -1.69 4.16 6.41
N ASP A 95 -2.36 3.31 7.17
CA ASP A 95 -3.56 3.62 7.92
C ASP A 95 -3.24 3.69 9.43
N GLU A 96 -3.84 4.65 10.13
CA GLU A 96 -3.84 4.66 11.60
C GLU A 96 -5.10 3.94 12.08
N GLY A 97 -5.05 2.60 12.06
CA GLY A 97 -6.16 1.78 12.51
C GLY A 97 -6.43 1.93 14.01
N GLU A 98 -7.69 1.87 14.43
CA GLU A 98 -8.06 1.95 15.85
C GLU A 98 -7.35 0.87 16.68
N ASN A 99 -6.88 1.20 17.90
CA ASN A 99 -6.21 0.24 18.81
C ASN A 99 -5.01 -0.52 18.21
N MET A 100 -4.39 0.02 17.15
CA MET A 100 -3.18 -0.56 16.55
C MET A 100 -1.96 -0.29 17.44
N ASP A 101 -1.14 -1.31 17.69
CA ASP A 101 0.23 -1.12 18.17
C ASP A 101 1.09 -0.55 17.04
N SER A 102 1.31 0.77 17.08
CA SER A 102 2.02 1.52 16.06
C SER A 102 3.49 1.13 15.93
N ASP A 103 4.18 0.93 17.06
CA ASP A 103 5.60 0.57 17.08
C ASP A 103 5.79 -0.82 16.48
N ARG A 104 4.94 -1.78 16.86
CA ARG A 104 4.96 -3.12 16.27
C ARG A 104 4.65 -3.09 14.78
N ALA A 105 3.61 -2.35 14.38
CA ALA A 105 3.20 -2.26 12.98
C ALA A 105 4.33 -1.71 12.12
N TRP A 106 4.86 -0.56 12.51
CA TRP A 106 5.92 0.10 11.76
C TRP A 106 7.23 -0.67 11.79
N GLY A 107 7.62 -1.23 12.95
CA GLY A 107 8.81 -2.08 13.06
C GLY A 107 8.74 -3.28 12.10
N SER A 108 7.59 -3.96 12.03
CA SER A 108 7.37 -5.08 11.11
C SER A 108 7.48 -4.68 9.63
N ILE A 109 7.01 -3.48 9.29
CA ILE A 109 7.11 -2.89 7.94
C ILE A 109 8.57 -2.54 7.62
N VAL A 110 9.29 -1.90 8.53
CA VAL A 110 10.69 -1.49 8.35
C VAL A 110 11.60 -2.69 8.13
N GLU A 111 11.41 -3.78 8.87
CA GLU A 111 12.15 -5.04 8.68
C GLU A 111 12.03 -5.61 7.26
N ARG A 112 10.92 -5.32 6.58
CA ARG A 112 10.58 -5.84 5.24
C ARG A 112 10.52 -4.76 4.18
N ILE A 113 10.98 -3.54 4.48
CA ILE A 113 10.75 -2.36 3.63
C ILE A 113 11.26 -2.54 2.20
N ARG A 114 12.31 -3.34 2.01
CA ARG A 114 12.90 -3.66 0.70
C ARG A 114 12.00 -4.50 -0.21
N GLN A 115 11.03 -5.22 0.35
CA GLN A 115 10.02 -5.97 -0.41
C GLN A 115 8.86 -5.09 -0.87
N ILE A 116 8.79 -3.83 -0.39
CA ILE A 116 7.68 -2.93 -0.67
C ILE A 116 7.97 -2.12 -1.94
N GLY A 117 7.14 -2.31 -2.96
CA GLY A 117 7.24 -1.57 -4.21
C GLY A 117 6.61 -0.18 -4.12
N PHE A 118 5.55 -0.04 -3.34
CA PHE A 118 4.79 1.21 -3.25
C PHE A 118 4.29 1.44 -1.82
N ILE A 119 4.58 2.61 -1.24
CA ILE A 119 3.95 3.07 0.00
C ILE A 119 3.03 4.24 -0.33
N SER A 120 1.80 4.22 0.17
CA SER A 120 0.88 5.35 0.09
C SER A 120 0.42 5.75 1.48
N MET A 121 0.40 7.05 1.76
CA MET A 121 -0.05 7.60 3.04
C MET A 121 -0.76 8.94 2.87
N THR A 122 -1.49 9.37 3.89
CA THR A 122 -1.93 10.76 4.00
C THR A 122 -0.87 11.62 4.69
N SER A 123 -1.08 12.94 4.78
CA SER A 123 -0.27 13.83 5.62
C SER A 123 -0.22 13.36 7.08
N GLU A 124 -1.31 12.85 7.62
CA GLU A 124 -1.36 12.31 8.99
C GLU A 124 -0.49 11.06 9.12
N GLY A 125 -0.55 10.15 8.15
CA GLY A 125 0.32 8.97 8.10
C GLY A 125 1.81 9.33 7.99
N ARG A 126 2.14 10.43 7.31
CA ARG A 126 3.49 10.99 7.26
C ARG A 126 3.93 11.51 8.62
N SER A 127 3.10 12.27 9.33
CA SER A 127 3.37 12.73 10.70
C SER A 127 3.58 11.57 11.67
N TRP A 128 2.78 10.51 11.52
CA TRP A 128 2.92 9.27 12.29
C TRP A 128 4.31 8.63 12.10
N ILE A 129 4.73 8.41 10.85
CA ILE A 129 6.06 7.83 10.56
C ILE A 129 7.19 8.75 11.02
N ALA A 130 7.06 10.06 10.79
CA ALA A 130 8.07 11.03 11.21
C ALA A 130 8.37 10.95 12.72
N ARG A 131 7.32 10.78 13.53
CA ARG A 131 7.42 10.62 14.97
C ARG A 131 8.14 9.32 15.35
N LEU A 132 7.81 8.20 14.70
CA LEU A 132 8.42 6.90 14.98
C LEU A 132 9.90 6.84 14.58
N GLU A 133 10.25 7.47 13.46
CA GLU A 133 11.62 7.53 12.94
C GLU A 133 12.45 8.66 13.58
N GLY A 134 11.83 9.57 14.33
CA GLY A 134 12.52 10.72 14.94
C GLY A 134 13.09 11.70 13.90
N VAL A 135 12.37 11.93 12.80
CA VAL A 135 12.79 12.80 11.69
C VAL A 135 11.80 13.92 11.42
N ASP A 136 12.22 14.93 10.66
CA ASP A 136 11.31 15.94 10.13
C ASP A 136 10.33 15.30 9.13
N GLU A 137 9.06 15.72 9.16
CA GLU A 137 8.03 15.20 8.26
C GLU A 137 8.43 15.32 6.78
N LYS A 138 9.10 16.41 6.38
CA LYS A 138 9.60 16.62 5.00
C LYS A 138 10.69 15.66 4.58
N SER A 139 11.28 14.94 5.52
CA SER A 139 12.28 13.93 5.23
C SER A 139 11.65 12.55 4.97
N VAL A 140 10.42 12.28 5.41
CA VAL A 140 9.82 10.93 5.39
C VAL A 140 9.78 10.32 3.99
N GLY A 141 9.26 11.04 2.99
CA GLY A 141 9.17 10.49 1.62
C GLY A 141 10.54 10.13 1.04
N ASN A 142 11.55 11.00 1.25
CA ASN A 142 12.92 10.74 0.84
C ASN A 142 13.60 9.64 1.66
N LEU A 143 13.30 9.53 2.95
CA LEU A 143 13.78 8.48 3.85
C LEU A 143 13.34 7.11 3.35
N LEU A 144 12.03 6.94 3.13
CA LEU A 144 11.44 5.69 2.65
C LEU A 144 11.92 5.34 1.24
N ARG A 145 12.02 6.34 0.35
CA ARG A 145 12.49 6.12 -1.03
C ARG A 145 13.97 5.75 -1.12
N SER A 146 14.83 6.44 -0.37
CA SER A 146 16.28 6.36 -0.56
C SER A 146 16.93 5.35 0.37
N ARG A 147 16.50 5.31 1.64
CA ARG A 147 17.03 4.36 2.63
C ARG A 147 16.22 3.06 2.65
N GLY A 148 14.90 3.16 2.53
CA GLY A 148 14.02 2.00 2.43
C GLY A 148 14.05 1.29 1.07
N LEU A 149 14.56 1.97 0.03
CA LEU A 149 14.58 1.49 -1.37
C LEU A 149 13.20 1.18 -1.95
N VAL A 150 12.14 1.70 -1.35
CA VAL A 150 10.76 1.60 -1.86
C VAL A 150 10.70 2.26 -3.22
N SER A 151 10.11 1.64 -4.25
CA SER A 151 10.18 2.22 -5.60
C SER A 151 9.41 3.54 -5.73
N ILE A 152 8.23 3.61 -5.09
CA ILE A 152 7.33 4.76 -5.12
C ILE A 152 6.80 5.04 -3.71
N VAL A 153 6.79 6.31 -3.31
CA VAL A 153 6.13 6.77 -2.08
C VAL A 153 5.17 7.89 -2.45
N ALA A 154 3.88 7.73 -2.22
CA ALA A 154 2.87 8.76 -2.48
C ALA A 154 2.25 9.28 -1.18
N ILE A 155 2.18 10.60 -1.05
CA ILE A 155 1.67 11.30 0.12
C ILE A 155 0.53 12.20 -0.35
N LEU A 156 -0.65 12.03 0.23
CA LEU A 156 -1.85 12.81 -0.08
C LEU A 156 -2.24 13.70 1.10
N ASP A 157 -2.30 15.00 0.88
CA ASP A 157 -3.05 15.90 1.75
C ASP A 157 -4.52 15.86 1.33
N VAL A 158 -5.36 15.20 2.13
CA VAL A 158 -6.80 15.02 1.84
C VAL A 158 -7.58 16.34 1.89
N HIS A 159 -7.09 17.34 2.63
CA HIS A 159 -7.76 18.63 2.77
C HIS A 159 -7.52 19.51 1.55
N SER A 160 -6.27 19.63 1.11
CA SER A 160 -5.91 20.46 -0.05
C SER A 160 -5.98 19.70 -1.38
N GLY A 161 -5.99 18.36 -1.36
CA GLY A 161 -5.87 17.51 -2.52
C GLY A 161 -4.46 17.45 -3.10
N ARG A 162 -3.46 18.03 -2.42
CA ARG A 162 -2.07 18.02 -2.87
C ARG A 162 -1.49 16.61 -2.76
N ILE A 163 -0.82 16.17 -3.82
CA ILE A 163 -0.07 14.92 -3.86
C ILE A 163 1.42 15.23 -4.00
N GLU A 164 2.23 14.48 -3.28
CA GLU A 164 3.68 14.39 -3.41
C GLU A 164 4.07 12.94 -3.71
N ILE A 165 4.83 12.69 -4.78
CA ILE A 165 5.24 11.34 -5.20
C ILE A 165 6.74 11.27 -5.35
N HIS A 166 7.39 10.53 -4.47
CA HIS A 166 8.83 10.24 -4.53
C HIS A 166 9.07 9.00 -5.37
N HIS A 167 9.98 9.10 -6.34
CA HIS A 167 10.40 7.98 -7.18
C HIS A 167 11.87 8.15 -7.62
N SER A 168 12.35 7.27 -8.51
CA SER A 168 13.77 7.24 -8.93
C SER A 168 14.27 8.50 -9.63
N LEU A 169 13.39 9.25 -10.29
CA LEU A 169 13.77 10.42 -11.10
C LEU A 169 13.57 11.74 -10.35
N GLY A 170 13.03 11.70 -9.13
CA GLY A 170 12.80 12.88 -8.30
C GLY A 170 11.48 12.81 -7.55
N VAL A 171 10.87 14.00 -7.38
CA VAL A 171 9.62 14.18 -6.66
C VAL A 171 8.64 14.91 -7.56
N GLU A 172 7.50 14.28 -7.82
CA GLU A 172 6.39 14.89 -8.55
C GLU A 172 5.37 15.46 -7.58
N THR A 173 4.89 16.68 -7.87
CA THR A 173 3.85 17.31 -7.07
C THR A 173 2.73 17.82 -7.95
N GLY A 174 1.53 17.86 -7.38
CA GLY A 174 0.34 18.36 -8.06
C GLY A 174 -0.89 18.34 -7.16
N VAL A 175 -2.04 18.65 -7.74
CA VAL A 175 -3.34 18.61 -7.05
C VAL A 175 -4.20 17.58 -7.75
N SER A 176 -4.66 16.58 -7.01
CA SER A 176 -5.54 15.54 -7.52
C SER A 176 -6.94 16.07 -7.76
N ASP A 177 -7.60 15.57 -8.80
CA ASP A 177 -9.03 15.73 -9.01
C ASP A 177 -9.87 14.99 -7.96
N ARG A 178 -9.30 13.99 -7.28
CA ARG A 178 -9.95 13.18 -6.24
C ARG A 178 -9.12 13.16 -4.96
N ARG A 179 -9.74 13.56 -3.85
CA ARG A 179 -9.09 13.67 -2.52
C ARG A 179 -9.28 12.41 -1.69
N SER A 180 -8.93 11.26 -2.25
CA SER A 180 -9.13 9.95 -1.61
C SER A 180 -7.92 9.06 -1.84
N MET A 181 -7.47 8.41 -0.76
CA MET A 181 -6.41 7.40 -0.81
C MET A 181 -6.78 6.22 -1.68
N GLN A 182 -8.03 5.74 -1.60
CA GLN A 182 -8.58 4.68 -2.44
C GLN A 182 -8.39 5.02 -3.93
N SER A 183 -8.79 6.24 -4.31
CA SER A 183 -8.66 6.69 -5.70
C SER A 183 -7.20 6.82 -6.14
N LEU A 184 -6.31 7.36 -5.30
CA LEU A 184 -4.90 7.52 -5.61
C LEU A 184 -4.24 6.16 -5.83
N VAL A 185 -4.37 5.25 -4.87
CA VAL A 185 -3.76 3.93 -4.96
C VAL A 185 -4.37 3.15 -6.12
N GLY A 186 -5.69 3.20 -6.32
CA GLY A 186 -6.37 2.49 -7.41
C GLY A 186 -5.86 2.91 -8.79
N ARG A 187 -5.73 4.22 -9.04
CA ARG A 187 -5.16 4.72 -10.30
C ARG A 187 -3.70 4.30 -10.45
N MET A 188 -2.91 4.35 -9.38
CA MET A 188 -1.51 3.95 -9.41
C MET A 188 -1.36 2.45 -9.75
N LEU A 189 -2.15 1.57 -9.12
CA LEU A 189 -2.12 0.12 -9.40
C LEU A 189 -2.44 -0.20 -10.87
N LEU A 190 -3.42 0.50 -11.46
CA LEU A 190 -3.88 0.26 -12.82
C LEU A 190 -2.95 0.85 -13.89
N HIS A 191 -2.32 2.00 -13.61
CA HIS A 191 -1.61 2.75 -14.64
C HIS A 191 -0.08 2.72 -14.48
N LEU A 192 0.47 2.44 -13.30
CA LEU A 192 1.92 2.36 -13.12
C LEU A 192 2.59 1.29 -14.01
N PRO A 193 2.04 0.08 -14.18
CA PRO A 193 2.67 -0.92 -15.03
C PRO A 193 2.85 -0.46 -16.49
N SER A 194 2.00 0.44 -16.97
CA SER A 194 2.02 0.96 -18.34
C SER A 194 2.64 2.35 -18.49
N SER A 195 3.07 2.99 -17.40
CA SER A 195 3.50 4.40 -17.40
C SER A 195 4.97 4.63 -17.80
N SER A 196 5.68 3.57 -18.19
CA SER A 196 7.13 3.57 -18.49
C SER A 196 8.01 4.12 -17.34
N TYR A 197 7.46 4.33 -16.15
CA TYR A 197 8.13 4.97 -15.00
C TYR A 197 8.76 6.34 -15.32
N SER A 198 8.24 7.04 -16.33
CA SER A 198 8.60 8.42 -16.64
C SER A 198 7.91 9.40 -15.70
N ASN A 199 8.43 10.62 -15.56
CA ASN A 199 7.77 11.68 -14.78
C ASN A 199 6.32 11.88 -15.24
N ASP A 200 6.08 12.09 -16.53
CA ASP A 200 4.73 12.24 -17.09
C ASP A 200 3.85 10.99 -16.91
N GLY A 201 4.45 9.81 -16.94
CA GLY A 201 3.77 8.56 -16.65
C GLY A 201 3.26 8.51 -15.22
N ILE A 202 4.13 8.80 -14.25
CA ILE A 202 3.81 8.80 -12.82
C ILE A 202 2.76 9.85 -12.49
N ARG A 203 2.90 11.07 -13.04
CA ARG A 203 1.91 12.14 -12.89
C ARG A 203 0.52 11.70 -13.36
N ARG A 204 0.43 11.16 -14.57
CA ARG A 204 -0.83 10.63 -15.12
C ARG A 204 -1.39 9.48 -14.29
N SER A 205 -0.56 8.54 -13.84
CA SER A 205 -0.99 7.43 -12.97
C SER A 205 -1.55 7.92 -11.63
N ALA A 206 -1.08 9.06 -11.14
CA ALA A 206 -1.58 9.65 -9.90
C ALA A 206 -2.74 10.63 -10.09
N GLY A 207 -3.06 11.02 -11.33
CA GLY A 207 -4.11 12.00 -11.62
C GLY A 207 -3.70 13.45 -11.39
N ILE A 208 -2.42 13.78 -11.60
CA ILE A 208 -1.84 15.13 -11.50
C ILE A 208 -1.14 15.58 -12.80
#